data_AF-A0A3A9K4T0-F1
#
_entry.id   AF-A0A3A9K4T0-F1
#
_cell.length_a   1.000
_cell.length_b   1.000
_cell.length_c   1.000
_cell.angle_alpha   90.00
_cell.angle_beta   90.00
_cell.angle_gamma   90.00
#
_symmetry.space_group_name_H-M   'P 1'
#
loop_
_entity.id
_entity.type
_entity.pdbx_description
1 polymer ?
#
loop_
_entity_poly.entity_id
_entity_poly.type
_entity_poly.pdbx_seq_one_letter_code
_entity_poly.pdbx_strand_id
1 'polypeptide(L)'
;MTSSADFLLQLFKFIFITFLILLVSSVINTLILQLFGGMDLLTEGIFSTAFFALQTAAVFLVVTVFFRNKTQLSGWFFSKDLKALPKKKVKQLFIISAGAIIGSYVLLLVNAMLT
;
A
#
# COMPACT_ATOMS: atom_id res chain seq x y z
N MET A 1 14.22 -23.03 -17.01
CA MET A 1 14.83 -21.70 -17.20
C MET A 1 13.74 -20.74 -17.61
N THR A 2 13.41 -19.75 -16.78
CA THR A 2 12.58 -18.62 -17.21
C THR A 2 13.39 -17.80 -18.20
N SER A 3 12.82 -17.51 -19.37
CA SER A 3 13.47 -16.64 -20.35
C SER A 3 13.68 -15.25 -19.74
N SER A 4 14.75 -14.54 -20.10
CA SER A 4 14.96 -13.14 -19.66
C SER A 4 13.76 -12.25 -20.01
N ALA A 5 13.03 -12.58 -21.08
CA ALA A 5 11.78 -11.91 -21.45
C ALA A 5 10.65 -12.14 -20.43
N ASP A 6 10.52 -13.35 -19.87
CA ASP A 6 9.49 -13.66 -18.86
C ASP A 6 9.77 -12.92 -17.56
N PHE A 7 11.04 -12.80 -17.18
CA PHE A 7 11.45 -12.02 -16.01
C PHE A 7 11.13 -10.54 -16.19
N LEU A 8 11.48 -9.96 -17.34
CA LEU A 8 11.18 -8.56 -17.65
C LEU A 8 9.67 -8.28 -17.66
N LEU A 9 8.86 -9.18 -18.22
CA LEU A 9 7.41 -9.07 -18.22
C LEU A 9 6.85 -9.11 -16.78
N GLN A 10 7.36 -10.03 -15.96
CA GLN A 10 6.99 -10.16 -14.55
C GLN A 10 7.34 -8.90 -13.75
N LEU A 11 8.55 -8.39 -13.92
CA LEU A 11 9.00 -7.15 -13.29
C LEU A 11 8.13 -5.95 -13.72
N PHE A 12 7.85 -5.81 -15.02
CA PHE A 12 7.01 -4.75 -15.55
C PHE A 12 5.61 -4.78 -14.95
N LYS A 13 4.98 -5.97 -14.90
CA LYS A 13 3.66 -6.15 -14.26
C LYS A 13 3.68 -5.77 -12.78
N PHE A 14 4.72 -6.17 -12.04
CA PHE A 14 4.87 -5.83 -10.63
C PHE A 14 4.97 -4.30 -10.43
N ILE A 15 5.82 -3.64 -11.22
CA ILE A 15 5.98 -2.18 -11.20
C ILE A 15 4.66 -1.52 -11.55
N PHE A 16 3.97 -1.98 -12.60
CA PHE A 16 2.70 -1.40 -13.04
C PHE A 16 1.60 -1.52 -11.99
N ILE A 17 1.44 -2.68 -11.35
CA ILE A 17 0.45 -2.87 -10.26
C ILE A 17 0.80 -1.99 -9.06
N THR A 18 2.07 -1.94 -8.69
CA THR A 18 2.54 -1.10 -7.58
C THR A 18 2.28 0.38 -7.88
N PHE A 19 2.55 0.81 -9.11
CA PHE A 19 2.25 2.16 -9.58
C PHE A 19 0.75 2.48 -9.49
N LEU A 20 -0.13 1.59 -9.95
CA LEU A 20 -1.58 1.80 -9.85
C LEU A 20 -2.06 1.91 -8.39
N ILE A 21 -1.54 1.06 -7.50
CA ILE A 21 -1.89 1.12 -6.07
C ILE A 21 -1.40 2.43 -5.45
N LEU A 22 -0.17 2.85 -5.75
CA LEU A 22 0.39 4.12 -5.28
C LEU A 22 -0.39 5.32 -5.84
N LEU A 23 -0.78 5.28 -7.11
CA LEU A 23 -1.57 6.33 -7.75
C LEU A 23 -2.93 6.49 -7.06
N VAL A 24 -3.64 5.39 -6.85
CA VAL A 24 -4.93 5.40 -6.13
C VAL A 24 -4.74 5.92 -4.70
N SER A 25 -3.69 5.46 -4.00
CA SER A 25 -3.37 5.92 -2.65
C SER A 25 -3.04 7.41 -2.61
N SER A 26 -2.32 7.93 -3.62
CA SER A 26 -2.01 9.35 -3.75
C SER A 26 -3.28 10.18 -3.94
N VAL A 27 -4.18 9.76 -4.84
CA VAL A 27 -5.45 10.47 -5.07
C VAL A 27 -6.30 10.50 -3.80
N ILE A 28 -6.43 9.36 -3.13
CA ILE A 28 -7.18 9.26 -1.86
C ILE A 28 -6.54 10.17 -0.80
N ASN A 29 -5.21 10.14 -0.65
CA ASN A 29 -4.50 10.99 0.31
C ASN A 29 -4.72 12.47 0.02
N THR A 30 -4.63 12.90 -1.24
CA THR A 30 -4.87 14.30 -1.60
C THR A 30 -6.30 14.72 -1.27
N LEU A 31 -7.31 13.91 -1.61
CA LEU A 31 -8.71 14.20 -1.30
C LEU A 31 -8.94 14.31 0.21
N ILE A 32 -8.38 13.37 0.99
CA ILE A 32 -8.53 13.37 2.44
C ILE A 32 -7.85 14.59 3.06
N LEU A 33 -6.61 14.90 2.69
CA LEU A 33 -5.89 16.06 3.21
C LEU A 33 -6.61 17.36 2.88
N GLN A 34 -7.15 17.50 1.66
CA GLN A 34 -7.96 18.67 1.30
C GLN A 34 -9.21 18.82 2.18
N LEU A 35 -9.85 17.72 2.58
CA LEU A 35 -11.01 17.76 3.48
C LEU A 35 -10.65 18.21 4.90
N PHE A 36 -9.43 17.95 5.37
CA PHE A 36 -9.02 18.20 6.75
C PHE A 36 -8.25 19.51 6.97
N GLY A 37 -8.09 20.35 5.94
CA GLY A 37 -7.40 21.65 6.06
C GLY A 37 -6.22 21.85 5.10
N GLY A 38 -5.97 20.89 4.21
CA GLY A 38 -4.97 20.99 3.15
C GLY A 38 -3.61 20.39 3.51
N MET A 39 -2.59 20.77 2.74
CA MET A 39 -1.22 20.29 2.91
C MET A 39 -0.53 20.83 4.17
N ASP A 40 -1.11 21.85 4.81
CA ASP A 40 -0.57 22.47 6.02
C ASP A 40 -0.56 21.50 7.22
N LEU A 41 -1.36 20.43 7.16
CA LEU A 41 -1.33 19.32 8.12
C LEU A 41 -0.02 18.52 8.06
N LEU A 42 0.69 18.57 6.93
CA LEU A 42 1.96 17.88 6.69
C LEU A 42 3.13 18.82 6.99
N THR A 43 3.16 19.39 8.19
CA THR A 43 4.31 20.16 8.68
C THR A 43 5.51 19.23 8.93
N GLU A 44 6.73 19.74 8.72
CA GLU A 44 7.94 18.95 8.99
C GLU A 44 7.99 18.53 10.47
N GLY A 45 8.00 17.21 10.72
CA GLY A 45 7.94 16.69 12.09
C GLY A 45 7.78 15.18 12.19
N ILE A 46 7.83 14.69 13.43
CA ILE A 46 7.71 13.25 13.76
C ILE A 46 6.35 12.71 13.31
N PHE A 47 5.27 13.49 13.43
CA PHE A 47 3.92 13.07 13.03
C PHE A 47 3.79 12.86 11.52
N SER A 48 4.29 13.79 10.70
CA SER A 48 4.29 13.65 9.24
C SER A 48 5.16 12.47 8.79
N THR A 49 6.31 12.25 9.45
CA THR A 49 7.18 11.10 9.16
C THR A 49 6.48 9.79 9.50
N ALA A 50 5.85 9.69 10.68
CA ALA A 50 5.09 8.52 11.11
C ALA A 50 3.88 8.27 10.19
N PHE A 51 3.21 9.33 9.73
CA PHE A 51 2.13 9.26 8.76
C PHE A 51 2.59 8.58 7.47
N PHE A 52 3.65 9.10 6.85
CA PHE A 52 4.18 8.54 5.61
C PHE A 52 4.71 7.11 5.80
N ALA A 53 5.35 6.82 6.94
CA ALA A 53 5.84 5.49 7.25
C ALA A 53 4.70 4.46 7.36
N LEU A 54 3.62 4.80 8.06
CA LEU A 54 2.43 3.95 8.21
C LEU A 54 1.71 3.74 6.87
N GLN A 55 1.55 4.80 6.09
CA GLN A 55 0.97 4.73 4.75
C GLN A 55 1.79 3.83 3.82
N THR A 56 3.11 4.00 3.83
CA THR A 56 4.03 3.19 3.05
C THR A 56 3.94 1.72 3.46
N ALA A 57 4.00 1.42 4.76
CA ALA A 57 3.87 0.06 5.28
C ALA A 57 2.52 -0.60 4.88
N ALA A 58 1.43 0.17 4.94
CA ALA A 58 0.10 -0.31 4.52
C ALA A 58 0.06 -0.64 3.02
N VAL A 59 0.60 0.23 2.17
CA VAL A 59 0.67 -0.03 0.72
C VAL A 59 1.53 -1.26 0.42
N PHE A 60 2.70 -1.39 1.06
CA PHE A 60 3.55 -2.57 0.89
C PHE A 60 2.85 -3.87 1.29
N LEU A 61 2.06 -3.86 2.38
CA LEU A 61 1.26 -5.01 2.79
C LEU A 61 0.20 -5.36 1.75
N VAL A 62 -0.52 -4.37 1.22
CA VAL A 62 -1.55 -4.59 0.18
C VAL A 62 -0.93 -5.12 -1.11
N VAL A 63 0.19 -4.54 -1.57
CA VAL A 63 0.95 -5.01 -2.73
C VAL A 63 1.40 -6.45 -2.53
N THR A 64 1.94 -6.77 -1.35
CA THR A 64 2.38 -8.14 -1.00
C THR A 64 1.23 -9.14 -1.04
N VAL A 65 0.08 -8.78 -0.47
CA VAL A 65 -1.12 -9.64 -0.47
C VAL A 65 -1.67 -9.82 -1.88
N PHE A 66 -1.70 -8.75 -2.68
CA PHE A 66 -2.15 -8.80 -4.07
C PHE A 66 -1.24 -9.70 -4.90
N PHE A 67 0.08 -9.50 -4.77
CA PHE A 67 1.10 -10.24 -5.50
C PHE A 67 1.27 -11.70 -5.06
N ARG A 68 0.84 -12.06 -3.84
CA ARG A 68 0.84 -13.46 -3.42
C ARG A 68 -0.43 -14.22 -3.79
N ASN A 69 -1.57 -13.55 -3.94
CA ASN A 69 -2.86 -14.23 -4.13
C ASN A 69 -3.48 -14.06 -5.51
N LYS A 70 -3.48 -12.84 -6.06
CA LYS A 70 -4.28 -12.51 -7.26
C LYS A 70 -3.54 -12.84 -8.57
N THR A 71 -2.23 -12.69 -8.54
CA THR A 71 -1.26 -13.09 -9.57
C THR A 71 -1.21 -14.61 -9.79
N GLN A 72 -1.45 -15.42 -8.76
CA GLN A 72 -1.52 -16.89 -8.89
C GLN A 72 -2.88 -17.37 -9.40
N LEU A 73 -3.98 -16.75 -8.97
CA LEU A 73 -5.34 -17.15 -9.38
C LEU A 73 -5.67 -16.81 -10.84
N SER A 74 -5.03 -15.78 -11.41
CA SER A 74 -5.24 -15.36 -12.80
C SER A 74 -4.28 -16.01 -13.81
N GLY A 75 -3.37 -16.88 -13.34
CA GLY A 75 -2.29 -17.44 -14.17
C GLY A 75 -1.28 -16.42 -14.70
N TRP A 76 -1.39 -15.16 -14.26
CA TRP A 76 -0.60 -14.05 -14.78
C TRP A 76 0.83 -13.99 -14.22
N PHE A 77 1.06 -14.70 -13.11
CA PHE A 77 2.34 -14.85 -12.42
C PHE A 77 2.41 -16.25 -11.77
N PHE A 78 3.00 -17.20 -12.49
CA PHE A 78 3.30 -18.54 -11.98
C PHE A 78 4.72 -18.55 -11.41
N SER A 79 4.87 -18.16 -10.15
CA SER A 79 6.01 -18.63 -9.35
C SER A 79 5.66 -20.00 -8.80
N LYS A 80 6.43 -21.04 -9.16
CA LYS A 80 6.29 -22.39 -8.59
C LYS A 80 6.61 -22.42 -7.08
N ASP A 81 7.33 -21.42 -6.59
CA ASP A 81 7.92 -21.39 -5.25
C ASP A 81 7.12 -20.55 -4.24
N LEU A 82 6.31 -19.59 -4.70
CA LEU A 82 5.47 -18.78 -3.84
C LEU A 82 4.08 -19.39 -3.71
N LYS A 83 3.68 -19.86 -2.53
CA LYS A 83 2.29 -20.29 -2.29
C LYS A 83 1.39 -19.11 -1.93
N ALA A 84 0.16 -19.15 -2.42
CA ALA A 84 -0.92 -18.24 -2.05
C ALA A 84 -1.09 -18.21 -0.52
N LEU A 85 -1.38 -17.02 0.00
CA LEU A 85 -1.70 -16.87 1.41
C LEU A 85 -3.10 -17.42 1.69
N PRO A 86 -3.30 -18.11 2.83
CA PRO A 86 -4.63 -18.57 3.21
C PRO A 86 -5.57 -17.37 3.42
N LYS A 87 -6.84 -17.51 3.02
CA LYS A 87 -7.87 -16.44 3.08
C LYS A 87 -7.94 -15.73 4.43
N LYS A 88 -7.74 -16.47 5.54
CA LYS A 88 -7.71 -15.91 6.90
C LYS A 88 -6.59 -14.88 7.09
N LYS A 89 -5.36 -15.20 6.62
CA LYS A 89 -4.22 -14.28 6.70
C LYS A 89 -4.38 -13.09 5.76
N VAL A 90 -4.96 -13.29 4.59
CA VAL A 90 -5.32 -12.20 3.67
C VAL A 90 -6.22 -11.19 4.36
N LYS A 91 -7.32 -11.66 4.99
CA LYS A 91 -8.24 -10.79 5.73
C LYS A 91 -7.53 -10.05 6.87
N GLN A 92 -6.69 -10.74 7.64
CA GLN A 92 -5.92 -10.10 8.73
C GLN A 92 -4.98 -9.00 8.21
N LEU A 93 -4.23 -9.26 7.13
CA LEU A 93 -3.31 -8.29 6.56
C LEU A 93 -4.04 -7.08 5.97
N PHE A 94 -5.22 -7.28 5.36
CA PHE A 94 -6.08 -6.18 4.92
C PHE A 94 -6.58 -5.34 6.11
N ILE A 95 -7.02 -5.97 7.20
CA ILE A 95 -7.46 -5.26 8.41
C ILE A 95 -6.29 -4.46 9.01
N ILE A 96 -5.10 -5.05 9.10
CA ILE A 96 -3.89 -4.36 9.59
C ILE A 96 -3.55 -3.17 8.69
N SER A 97 -3.59 -3.35 7.36
CA SER A 97 -3.31 -2.28 6.41
C SER A 97 -4.32 -1.14 6.53
N ALA A 98 -5.61 -1.46 6.61
CA ALA A 98 -6.66 -0.48 6.83
C ALA A 98 -6.49 0.25 8.17
N GLY A 99 -6.15 -0.49 9.23
CA GLY A 99 -5.85 0.08 10.55
C GLY A 99 -4.65 1.02 10.54
N ALA A 100 -3.58 0.68 9.81
CA ALA A 100 -2.42 1.55 9.64
C ALA A 100 -2.76 2.84 8.90
N ILE A 101 -3.59 2.76 7.83
CA ILE A 101 -4.07 3.94 7.10
C ILE A 101 -4.91 4.83 8.02
N ILE A 102 -5.93 4.28 8.68
CA ILE A 102 -6.80 5.03 9.60
C ILE A 102 -5.97 5.65 10.73
N GLY A 103 -5.09 4.86 11.36
CA GLY A 103 -4.22 5.31 12.43
C GLY A 103 -3.28 6.43 12.00
N SER A 104 -2.78 6.40 10.76
CA SER A 104 -1.96 7.48 10.22
C SER A 104 -2.73 8.80 10.14
N TYR A 105 -4.00 8.77 9.73
CA TYR A 105 -4.84 9.97 9.68
C TYR A 105 -5.21 10.48 11.07
N VAL A 106 -5.45 9.58 12.03
CA VAL A 106 -5.66 9.96 13.43
C VAL A 106 -4.43 10.70 13.97
N LEU A 107 -3.21 10.25 13.65
CA LEU A 107 -1.98 10.97 14.04
C LEU A 107 -1.92 12.39 13.47
N LEU A 108 -2.28 12.58 12.20
CA LEU A 108 -2.32 13.92 11.60
C LEU A 108 -3.38 14.81 12.25
N LEU A 109 -4.55 14.27 12.56
CA LEU A 109 -5.60 15.02 13.26
C LEU A 109 -5.18 15.43 14.67
N VAL A 110 -4.53 14.53 15.40
CA VAL A 110 -3.98 14.84 16.73
C VAL A 110 -2.93 15.94 16.63
N ASN A 111 -2.02 15.86 15.65
CA ASN A 111 -1.03 16.91 15.40
C ASN A 111 -1.70 18.27 15.16
N ALA A 112 -2.73 18.31 14.31
CA ALA A 112 -3.48 19.52 13.99
C ALA A 112 -4.22 20.13 15.19
N MET A 113 -4.60 19.32 16.18
CA MET A 113 -5.21 19.82 17.42
C MET A 113 -4.18 20.34 18.43
N LEU A 114 -2.91 19.93 18.32
CA LEU A 114 -1.83 20.33 19.22
C LEU A 114 -1.10 21.60 18.78
N THR A 115 -1.16 21.94 17.48
CA THR A 115 -0.66 23.18 16.87
C THR A 115 -1.73 24.25 16.81
#